data_AF-A0AAW7E4Y1-F1
#
_entry.id   AF-A0AAW7E4Y1-F1
#
_cell.length_a   1.000
_cell.length_b   1.000
_cell.length_c   1.000
_cell.angle_alpha   90.00
_cell.angle_beta   90.00
_cell.angle_gamma   90.00
#
_symmetry.space_group_name_H-M   'P 1'
#
loop_
_entity.id
_entity.type
_entity.pdbx_description
1 polymer ?
#
loop_
_entity_poly.entity_id
_entity_poly.type
_entity_poly.pdbx_seq_one_letter_code
_entity_poly.pdbx_strand_id
1 'polypeptide(L)'
;MNRKIKVVSYELLVNQLFKIELPNSPYLLLIAIHSPLVNTQWRYDFCNWVVKSKQCYWALAWGHECSMWDDALDLRYLEFCNYDLPEDNDYNLMTTWHENQTLYEVIEFAQSVAVNTLPQQDLYQIIVLNIH
;
A
#
# COMPACT_ATOMS: atom_id res chain seq x y z
N MET A 1 -21.23 -13.85 6.59
CA MET A 1 -20.58 -13.12 7.70
C MET A 1 -20.33 -11.70 7.24
N ASN A 2 -20.88 -10.69 7.93
CA ASN A 2 -20.53 -9.28 7.66
C ASN A 2 -19.09 -9.04 8.13
N ARG A 3 -18.16 -8.88 7.19
CA ARG A 3 -16.76 -8.56 7.50
C ARG A 3 -16.70 -7.13 8.01
N LYS A 4 -15.95 -6.90 9.09
CA LYS A 4 -15.68 -5.55 9.60
C LYS A 4 -14.46 -5.01 8.88
N ILE A 5 -14.62 -3.88 8.21
CA ILE A 5 -13.53 -3.15 7.56
C ILE A 5 -13.35 -1.83 8.29
N LYS A 6 -12.12 -1.54 8.71
CA LYS A 6 -11.72 -0.25 9.29
C LYS A 6 -10.80 0.46 8.33
N VAL A 7 -11.20 1.65 7.87
CA VAL A 7 -10.33 2.54 7.11
C VAL A 7 -9.68 3.51 8.08
N VAL A 8 -8.35 3.65 8.00
CA VAL A 8 -7.57 4.59 8.81
C VAL A 8 -6.73 5.44 7.87
N SER A 9 -6.84 6.76 7.99
CA SER A 9 -6.14 7.69 7.12
C SER A 9 -5.09 8.48 7.89
N TYR A 10 -3.95 8.74 7.25
CA TYR A 10 -2.89 9.58 7.76
C TYR A 10 -2.44 10.58 6.69
N GLU A 11 -2.08 11.77 7.15
CA GLU A 11 -1.53 12.84 6.32
C GLU A 11 -0.01 12.85 6.43
N LEU A 12 0.66 12.85 5.28
CA LEU A 12 2.10 12.86 5.15
C LEU A 12 2.52 14.07 4.30
N LEU A 13 3.55 14.77 4.77
CA LEU A 13 4.20 15.81 3.98
C LEU A 13 5.33 15.18 3.16
N VAL A 14 5.35 15.46 1.86
CA VAL A 14 6.38 14.98 0.94
C VAL A 14 7.78 15.33 1.46
N ASN A 15 8.71 14.40 1.29
CA ASN A 15 10.12 14.57 1.59
C ASN A 15 10.44 14.84 3.07
N GLN A 16 9.48 14.58 3.99
CA GLN A 16 9.66 14.67 5.44
C GLN A 16 9.72 13.28 6.07
N LEU A 17 10.22 13.19 7.29
CA LEU A 17 10.18 11.94 8.05
C LEU A 17 8.73 11.57 8.39
N PHE A 18 8.32 10.35 8.05
CA PHE A 18 7.06 9.77 8.50
C PHE A 18 7.28 8.85 9.71
N LYS A 19 6.43 9.00 10.73
CA LYS A 19 6.44 8.18 11.96
C LYS A 19 5.04 7.63 12.20
N ILE A 20 4.61 6.73 11.32
CA ILE A 20 3.35 6.02 11.44
C ILE A 20 3.67 4.60 11.86
N GLU A 21 2.90 4.05 12.80
CA GLU A 21 2.92 2.63 13.10
C GLU A 21 1.97 1.92 12.13
N LEU A 22 2.54 1.11 11.23
CA LEU A 22 1.76 0.25 10.35
C LEU A 22 1.17 -0.93 11.14
N PRO A 23 0.02 -1.49 10.73
CA PRO A 23 -0.57 -2.62 11.42
C PRO A 23 0.37 -3.83 11.51
N ASN A 24 0.40 -4.47 12.68
CA ASN A 24 1.11 -5.74 12.88
C ASN A 24 0.33 -6.97 12.38
N SER A 25 -0.81 -6.76 11.72
CA SER A 25 -1.69 -7.77 11.10
C SER A 25 -1.83 -7.47 9.61
N PRO A 26 -2.12 -8.47 8.74
CA PRO A 26 -2.35 -8.23 7.32
C PRO A 26 -3.29 -7.04 7.07
N TYR A 27 -2.88 -6.14 6.17
CA TYR A 27 -3.60 -4.92 5.83
C TYR A 27 -3.44 -4.59 4.34
N LEU A 28 -4.31 -3.70 3.88
CA LEU A 28 -4.22 -3.07 2.57
C LEU A 28 -3.75 -1.63 2.73
N LEU A 29 -2.85 -1.21 1.87
CA LEU A 29 -2.35 0.16 1.78
C LEU A 29 -2.94 0.84 0.55
N LEU A 30 -3.46 2.05 0.71
CA LEU A 30 -3.75 2.99 -0.36
C LEU A 30 -2.81 4.17 -0.21
N ILE A 31 -1.97 4.39 -1.20
CA ILE A 31 -1.06 5.53 -1.30
C ILE A 31 -1.75 6.57 -2.18
N ALA A 32 -2.23 7.66 -1.59
CA ALA A 32 -2.88 8.74 -2.31
C ALA A 32 -1.87 9.88 -2.52
N ILE A 33 -1.33 9.97 -3.73
CA ILE A 33 -0.29 10.93 -4.09
C ILE A 33 -0.92 12.20 -4.65
N HIS A 34 -1.14 13.18 -3.78
CA HIS A 34 -1.69 14.49 -4.15
C HIS A 34 -0.62 15.47 -4.63
N SER A 35 0.65 15.20 -4.32
CA SER A 35 1.76 16.13 -4.54
C SER A 35 2.69 15.70 -5.68
N PRO A 36 2.98 16.57 -6.66
CA PRO A 36 3.97 16.28 -7.70
C PRO A 36 5.42 16.50 -7.24
N LEU A 37 5.63 16.92 -5.98
CA LEU A 37 6.95 17.31 -5.47
C LEU A 37 7.68 16.17 -4.73
N VAL A 38 7.24 14.94 -4.92
CA VAL A 38 7.87 13.75 -4.34
C VAL A 38 9.23 13.54 -4.99
N ASN A 39 10.29 13.53 -4.18
CA ASN A 39 11.61 13.15 -4.69
C ASN A 39 11.79 11.62 -4.74
N THR A 40 12.64 11.17 -5.67
CA THR A 40 12.89 9.76 -5.92
C THR A 40 13.39 8.99 -4.70
N GLN A 41 14.32 9.56 -3.93
CA GLN A 41 14.89 8.89 -2.77
C GLN A 41 13.84 8.66 -1.68
N TRP A 42 13.01 9.66 -1.41
CA TRP A 42 11.94 9.58 -0.42
C TRP A 42 10.88 8.55 -0.81
N ARG A 43 10.50 8.47 -2.10
CA ARG A 43 9.63 7.41 -2.61
C ARG A 43 10.22 6.03 -2.36
N TYR A 44 11.52 5.82 -2.64
CA TYR A 44 12.18 4.54 -2.37
C TYR A 44 12.26 4.21 -0.88
N ASP A 45 12.57 5.18 -0.04
CA ASP A 45 12.62 4.99 1.41
C ASP A 45 11.24 4.62 1.97
N PHE A 46 10.18 5.27 1.46
CA PHE A 46 8.79 4.93 1.76
C PHE A 46 8.46 3.50 1.34
N CYS A 47 8.75 3.12 0.09
CA CYS A 47 8.43 1.78 -0.42
C CYS A 47 9.17 0.70 0.38
N ASN A 48 10.44 0.94 0.72
CA ASN A 48 11.24 0.05 1.57
C ASN A 48 10.64 -0.10 2.98
N TRP A 49 10.13 1.00 3.56
CA TRP A 49 9.45 0.97 4.85
C TRP A 49 8.16 0.14 4.81
N VAL A 50 7.35 0.29 3.76
CA VAL A 50 6.12 -0.51 3.56
C VAL A 50 6.45 -2.00 3.43
N VAL A 51 7.38 -2.36 2.55
CA VAL A 51 7.79 -3.75 2.31
C VAL A 51 8.30 -4.41 3.60
N LYS A 52 9.10 -3.69 4.39
CA LYS A 52 9.63 -4.18 5.67
C LYS A 52 8.58 -4.42 6.74
N SER A 53 7.35 -3.91 6.59
CA SER A 53 6.24 -4.24 7.50
C SER A 53 5.86 -5.72 7.45
N LYS A 54 6.08 -6.40 6.31
CA LYS A 54 5.68 -7.80 6.04
C LYS A 54 4.18 -8.09 6.20
N GLN A 55 3.35 -7.06 6.34
CA GLN A 55 1.91 -7.20 6.56
C GLN A 55 1.08 -6.45 5.52
N CYS A 56 1.72 -5.75 4.58
CA CYS A 56 1.05 -5.10 3.46
C CYS A 56 0.78 -6.13 2.36
N TYR A 57 -0.44 -6.67 2.26
CA TYR A 57 -0.79 -7.67 1.24
C TYR A 57 -1.19 -7.02 -0.09
N TRP A 58 -1.70 -5.80 -0.03
CA TRP A 58 -2.05 -5.01 -1.19
C TRP A 58 -1.55 -3.59 -1.02
N ALA A 59 -0.90 -3.03 -2.02
CA ALA A 59 -0.58 -1.62 -2.10
C ALA A 59 -1.16 -1.02 -3.39
N LEU A 60 -2.12 -0.11 -3.21
CA LEU A 60 -2.81 0.59 -4.29
C LEU A 60 -2.21 1.99 -4.40
N ALA A 61 -1.62 2.33 -5.54
CA ALA A 61 -1.14 3.69 -5.81
C ALA A 61 -2.19 4.48 -6.59
N TRP A 62 -2.49 5.70 -6.15
CA TRP A 62 -3.45 6.59 -6.81
C TRP A 62 -2.91 8.02 -6.88
N GLY A 63 -3.21 8.74 -7.96
CA GLY A 63 -2.83 10.15 -8.12
C GLY A 63 -1.53 10.35 -8.91
N HIS A 64 -0.78 11.39 -8.56
CA HIS A 64 0.38 11.84 -9.32
C HIS A 64 1.45 10.75 -9.45
N GLU A 65 1.84 10.46 -10.69
CA GLU A 65 2.86 9.47 -11.04
C GLU A 65 2.65 8.12 -10.34
N CYS A 66 1.39 7.71 -10.09
CA CYS A 66 1.10 6.54 -9.28
C CYS A 66 1.71 5.24 -9.84
N SER A 67 1.88 5.13 -11.17
CA SER A 67 2.57 3.98 -11.80
C SER A 67 4.06 3.87 -11.41
N MET A 68 4.69 4.96 -10.94
CA MET A 68 6.07 4.92 -10.45
C MET A 68 6.16 4.38 -9.03
N TRP A 69 5.03 4.28 -8.32
CA TRP A 69 4.98 3.84 -6.94
C TRP A 69 4.80 2.33 -6.82
N ASP A 70 3.95 1.72 -7.64
CA ASP A 70 3.89 0.26 -7.75
C ASP A 70 5.20 -0.31 -8.31
N ASP A 71 5.77 0.28 -9.37
CA ASP A 71 7.11 -0.10 -9.87
C ASP A 71 8.18 -0.07 -8.75
N ALA A 72 8.16 0.98 -7.92
CA ALA A 72 9.10 1.13 -6.82
C ALA A 72 8.84 0.10 -5.70
N LEU A 73 7.58 -0.20 -5.39
CA LEU A 73 7.20 -1.22 -4.42
C LEU A 73 7.61 -2.61 -4.88
N ASP A 74 7.35 -2.95 -6.14
CA ASP A 74 7.72 -4.24 -6.75
C ASP A 74 9.24 -4.43 -6.69
N LEU A 75 10.00 -3.40 -7.07
CA LEU A 75 11.46 -3.45 -6.98
C LEU A 75 11.93 -3.66 -5.53
N ARG A 76 11.38 -2.91 -4.56
CA ARG A 76 11.77 -3.06 -3.14
C ARG A 76 11.36 -4.42 -2.58
N TYR A 77 10.23 -4.97 -3.03
CA TYR A 77 9.76 -6.29 -2.63
C TYR A 77 10.67 -7.40 -3.18
N LEU A 78 11.04 -7.33 -4.45
CA LEU A 78 12.00 -8.24 -5.07
C LEU A 78 13.35 -8.20 -4.33
N GLU A 79 13.90 -7.01 -4.09
CA GLU A 79 15.15 -6.86 -3.32
C GLU A 79 15.02 -7.40 -1.89
N PHE A 80 13.88 -7.15 -1.23
CA PHE A 80 13.61 -7.63 0.13
C PHE A 80 13.57 -9.16 0.21
N CYS A 81 12.98 -9.80 -0.80
CA CYS A 81 12.95 -11.25 -0.95
C CYS A 81 14.25 -11.82 -1.53
N ASN A 82 15.28 -10.99 -1.75
CA ASN A 82 16.53 -11.39 -2.42
C ASN A 82 16.27 -12.08 -3.78
N TYR A 83 15.25 -11.62 -4.51
CA TYR A 83 14.77 -12.17 -5.78
C TYR A 83 14.30 -13.63 -5.71
N ASP A 84 14.08 -14.15 -4.50
CA ASP A 84 13.53 -15.48 -4.22
C ASP A 84 12.14 -15.31 -3.61
N LEU A 85 11.13 -15.17 -4.48
CA LEU A 85 9.76 -14.89 -4.07
C LEU A 85 9.17 -16.08 -3.29
N PRO A 86 8.40 -15.80 -2.23
CA PRO A 86 7.75 -16.86 -1.45
C PRO A 86 6.70 -17.60 -2.29
N GLU A 87 6.42 -18.85 -1.93
CA GLU A 87 5.37 -19.65 -2.57
C GLU A 87 3.98 -19.00 -2.40
N ASP A 88 3.02 -19.34 -3.27
CA ASP A 88 1.68 -18.73 -3.32
C ASP A 88 0.90 -18.79 -2.00
N ASN A 89 1.22 -19.72 -1.10
CA ASN A 89 0.55 -19.88 0.19
C ASN A 89 1.12 -18.98 1.30
N ASP A 90 2.25 -18.32 1.06
CA ASP A 90 2.92 -17.42 1.98
C ASP A 90 2.60 -15.95 1.68
N TYR A 91 3.10 -15.03 2.52
CA TYR A 91 2.94 -13.58 2.32
C TYR A 91 3.42 -13.16 0.94
N ASN A 92 2.51 -12.55 0.16
CA ASN A 92 2.85 -11.91 -1.09
C ASN A 92 2.28 -10.49 -1.13
N LEU A 93 3.14 -9.52 -1.41
CA LEU A 93 2.73 -8.15 -1.70
C LEU A 93 2.20 -8.10 -3.13
N MET A 94 0.94 -7.69 -3.30
CA MET A 94 0.35 -7.33 -4.58
C MET A 94 0.32 -5.82 -4.72
N THR A 95 0.69 -5.31 -5.88
CA THR A 95 0.67 -3.88 -6.19
C THR A 95 -0.26 -3.59 -7.37
N THR A 96 -0.82 -2.38 -7.41
CA THR A 96 -1.55 -1.88 -8.58
C THR A 96 -1.61 -0.35 -8.54
N TRP A 97 -1.74 0.27 -9.71
CA TRP A 97 -1.86 1.70 -9.87
C TRP A 97 -3.22 2.07 -10.48
N HIS A 98 -3.71 3.24 -10.11
CA HIS A 98 -5.07 3.70 -10.40
C HIS A 98 -5.05 5.13 -10.94
N GLU A 99 -4.44 5.35 -12.10
CA GLU A 99 -4.23 6.69 -12.67
C GLU A 99 -5.53 7.37 -13.16
N ASN A 100 -6.49 6.58 -13.64
CA ASN A 100 -7.70 7.08 -14.31
C ASN A 100 -8.99 6.92 -13.47
N GLN A 101 -8.86 6.46 -12.23
CA GLN A 101 -9.99 6.32 -11.30
C GLN A 101 -10.04 7.49 -10.33
N THR A 102 -11.21 7.74 -9.76
CA THR A 102 -11.35 8.61 -8.60
C THR A 102 -10.87 7.90 -7.33
N LEU A 103 -10.42 8.66 -6.33
CA LEU A 103 -10.03 8.09 -5.04
C LEU A 103 -11.15 7.27 -4.40
N TYR A 104 -12.41 7.67 -4.61
CA TYR A 104 -13.59 6.94 -4.14
C TYR A 104 -13.67 5.54 -4.77
N GLU A 105 -13.52 5.42 -6.09
CA GLU A 105 -13.54 4.13 -6.79
C GLU A 105 -12.41 3.20 -6.34
N VAL A 106 -11.22 3.75 -6.04
CA VAL A 106 -10.09 2.95 -5.51
C VAL A 106 -10.40 2.44 -4.10
N ILE A 107 -11.05 3.24 -3.25
CA ILE A 107 -11.49 2.80 -1.92
C ILE A 107 -12.57 1.71 -2.04
N GLU A 108 -13.52 1.83 -2.97
CA GLU A 108 -14.51 0.78 -3.24
C GLU A 108 -13.86 -0.53 -3.73
N PHE A 109 -12.87 -0.43 -4.62
CA PHE A 109 -12.06 -1.57 -5.06
C PHE A 109 -11.35 -2.24 -3.88
N ALA A 110 -10.72 -1.44 -3.01
CA ALA A 110 -10.02 -1.92 -1.82
C ALA A 110 -10.97 -2.67 -0.86
N GLN A 111 -12.16 -2.12 -0.62
CA GLN A 111 -13.18 -2.71 0.27
C GLN A 111 -13.80 -4.00 -0.28
N SER A 112 -13.73 -4.22 -1.60
CA SER A 112 -14.33 -5.36 -2.27
C SER A 112 -13.28 -6.42 -2.62
N VAL A 113 -12.66 -6.30 -3.79
CA VAL A 113 -11.81 -7.32 -4.41
C VAL A 113 -10.58 -7.61 -3.57
N ALA A 114 -9.86 -6.56 -3.16
CA ALA A 114 -8.60 -6.75 -2.48
C ALA A 114 -8.77 -7.36 -1.06
N VAL A 115 -9.73 -6.87 -0.26
CA VAL A 115 -10.08 -7.46 1.05
C VAL A 115 -10.49 -8.93 0.95
N ASN A 116 -11.11 -9.35 -0.16
CA ASN A 116 -11.48 -10.76 -0.35
C ASN A 116 -10.29 -11.72 -0.53
N THR A 117 -9.11 -11.18 -0.85
CA THR A 117 -7.89 -11.97 -1.05
C THR A 117 -6.95 -11.95 0.16
N LEU A 118 -7.22 -11.13 1.17
CA LEU A 118 -6.46 -11.15 2.41
C LEU A 118 -6.75 -12.44 3.20
N PRO A 119 -5.79 -12.89 4.04
CA PRO A 119 -6.03 -13.96 5.00
C PRO A 119 -7.30 -13.70 5.84
N GLN A 120 -7.93 -14.77 6.34
CA GLN A 120 -9.13 -14.62 7.15
C GLN A 120 -8.83 -13.85 8.45
N GLN A 121 -9.58 -12.78 8.69
CA GLN A 121 -9.41 -11.90 9.85
C GLN A 121 -10.77 -11.49 10.43
N ASP A 122 -10.79 -11.20 11.73
CA ASP A 122 -11.97 -10.62 12.41
C ASP A 122 -12.18 -9.15 12.05
N LEU A 123 -11.10 -8.44 11.73
CA LEU A 123 -11.07 -7.05 11.34
C LEU A 123 -10.07 -6.85 10.21
N TYR A 124 -10.57 -6.39 9.07
CA TYR A 124 -9.75 -5.98 7.93
C TYR A 124 -9.42 -4.49 8.04
N GLN A 125 -8.17 -4.13 7.73
CA GLN A 125 -7.70 -2.75 7.82
C GLN A 125 -7.26 -2.25 6.45
N ILE A 126 -7.75 -1.07 6.09
CA ILE A 126 -7.29 -0.28 4.95
C ILE A 126 -6.59 0.95 5.51
N ILE A 127 -5.31 1.08 5.25
CA ILE A 127 -4.50 2.23 5.62
C ILE A 127 -4.41 3.16 4.42
N VAL A 128 -4.86 4.39 4.55
CA VAL A 128 -4.76 5.43 3.53
C VAL A 128 -3.65 6.39 3.93
N LEU A 129 -2.63 6.53 3.09
CA LEU A 129 -1.55 7.50 3.28
C LEU A 129 -1.70 8.60 2.23
N ASN A 130 -2.16 9.76 2.67
CA ASN A 130 -2.31 10.95 1.85
C ASN A 130 -0.99 11.71 1.83
N ILE A 131 -0.42 11.90 0.65
CA ILE A 131 0.90 12.50 0.45
C ILE A 131 0.73 13.88 -0.19
N HIS A 132 1.04 14.93 0.57
CA HIS A 132 0.87 16.35 0.24
C HIS A 132 2.19 17.12 0.12
#